data_AF-A0A957KVB1-F1
#
_entry.id   AF-A0A957KVB1-F1
#
_cell.length_a   1.000
_cell.length_b   1.000
_cell.length_c   1.000
_cell.angle_alpha   90.00
_cell.angle_beta   90.00
_cell.angle_gamma   90.00
#
_symmetry.space_group_name_H-M   'P 1'
#
loop_
_entity.id
_entity.type
_entity.pdbx_description
1 polymer ?
#
loop_
_entity_poly.entity_id
_entity_poly.type
_entity_poly.pdbx_seq_one_letter_code
_entity_poly.pdbx_strand_id
1 'polypeptide(L)' 'MPIYLAFDVYGTLIDTAGVTGALRAVAGERAGAFAQAWREKQLEYSFRRALMQDYVPFGTCIAQALDYTCAGFGVALTT' A
#
# COMPACT_ATOMS: atom_id res chain seq x y z
N MET A 1 -3.86 -36.05 -13.96
CA MET A 1 -3.21 -34.76 -14.30
C MET A 1 -3.21 -33.90 -13.05
N PRO A 2 -2.08 -33.28 -12.66
CA PRO A 2 -2.07 -32.37 -11.52
C PRO A 2 -2.85 -31.09 -11.85
N ILE A 3 -3.58 -30.57 -10.88
CA ILE A 3 -4.25 -29.27 -10.93
C ILE A 3 -3.38 -28.29 -10.14
N TYR A 4 -3.10 -27.12 -10.73
CA TYR A 4 -2.38 -26.05 -10.06
C TYR A 4 -3.34 -24.91 -9.76
N LEU A 5 -3.32 -24.44 -8.51
CA LEU A 5 -4.10 -23.29 -8.06
C LEU A 5 -3.12 -22.15 -7.75
N ALA A 6 -3.32 -21.02 -8.42
CA ALA A 6 -2.56 -19.80 -8.15
C ALA A 6 -3.44 -18.81 -7.40
N PHE A 7 -2.89 -18.21 -6.36
CA PHE A 7 -3.56 -17.22 -5.53
C PHE A 7 -2.77 -15.91 -5.59
N ASP A 8 -3.50 -14.79 -5.68
CA ASP A 8 -2.90 -13.51 -5.38
C ASP A 8 -2.52 -13.44 -3.89
N VAL A 9 -1.58 -12.57 -3.53
CA VAL A 9 -1.11 -12.41 -2.16
C VAL A 9 -1.90 -11.32 -1.44
N TYR A 10 -1.93 -10.09 -1.99
CA TYR A 10 -2.37 -8.90 -1.25
C TYR A 10 -3.87 -8.65 -1.39
N GLY A 11 -4.64 -9.02 -0.35
CA GLY A 11 -6.10 -8.96 -0.36
C GLY A 11 -6.75 -10.32 -0.66
N THR A 12 -5.95 -11.35 -0.91
CA THR A 12 -6.42 -12.75 -1.03
C THR A 12 -5.85 -13.62 0.09
N LEU A 13 -4.53 -13.76 0.18
CA LEU A 13 -3.89 -14.53 1.27
C LEU A 13 -3.54 -13.68 2.49
N ILE A 14 -3.28 -12.39 2.28
CA ILE A 14 -2.87 -11.44 3.32
C ILE A 14 -3.90 -10.31 3.40
N ASP A 15 -4.38 -10.03 4.62
CA ASP A 15 -5.20 -8.86 4.90
C ASP A 15 -4.36 -7.58 4.90
N THR A 16 -4.60 -6.73 3.89
CA THR A 16 -3.92 -5.43 3.77
C THR A 16 -4.43 -4.40 4.77
N ALA A 17 -5.61 -4.59 5.37
CA ALA A 17 -6.17 -3.68 6.37
C ALA A 17 -5.52 -3.85 7.75
N GLY A 18 -4.82 -4.97 8.01
CA GLY A 18 -4.16 -5.25 9.29
C GLY A 18 -3.16 -4.18 9.74
N VAL A 19 -2.56 -3.43 8.80
CA VAL A 19 -1.63 -2.33 9.10
C VAL A 19 -2.30 -1.14 9.81
N THR A 20 -3.63 -1.02 9.73
CA THR A 20 -4.39 0.05 10.39
C THR A 20 -4.11 0.11 11.90
N GLY A 21 -3.92 -1.04 12.54
CA GLY A 21 -3.59 -1.12 13.97
C GLY A 21 -2.28 -0.41 14.30
N ALA A 22 -1.23 -0.65 13.51
CA ALA A 22 0.06 0.02 13.66
C ALA A 22 -0.03 1.52 13.34
N LEU A 23 -0.80 1.87 12.31
CA LEU A 23 -0.99 3.27 11.89
C LEU A 23 -1.74 4.11 12.93
N ARG A 24 -2.54 3.52 13.83
CA ARG A 24 -3.22 4.29 14.90
C ARG A 24 -2.25 5.04 15.81
N ALA A 25 -1.03 4.53 16.02
CA ALA A 25 -0.02 5.20 16.82
C ALA A 25 0.42 6.55 16.22
N VAL A 26 0.24 6.74 14.91
CA VAL A 26 0.80 7.87 14.17
C VAL A 26 -0.29 8.74 13.54
N ALA A 27 -1.35 8.12 13.02
CA ALA A 27 -2.48 8.78 12.37
C ALA A 27 -3.73 8.89 13.26
N GLY A 28 -3.73 8.28 14.45
CA GLY A 28 -4.84 8.33 15.41
C GLY A 28 -6.15 7.83 14.81
N GLU A 29 -7.22 8.61 14.99
CA GLU A 29 -8.56 8.31 14.43
C GLU A 29 -8.56 8.27 12.90
N ARG A 30 -7.61 8.95 12.25
CA ARG A 30 -7.49 8.99 10.78
C ARG A 30 -6.79 7.75 10.22
N ALA A 31 -6.34 6.80 11.05
CA ALA A 31 -5.58 5.64 10.61
C ALA A 31 -6.30 4.77 9.57
N GLY A 32 -7.63 4.63 9.66
CA GLY A 32 -8.42 3.90 8.67
C GLY A 32 -8.39 4.58 7.30
N ALA A 33 -8.65 5.89 7.26
CA ALA A 33 -8.58 6.69 6.03
C ALA A 33 -7.15 6.73 5.46
N PHE A 34 -6.14 6.81 6.32
CA PHE A 34 -4.73 6.73 5.94
C PHE A 34 -4.41 5.38 5.27
N ALA A 35 -4.79 4.27 5.91
CA ALA A 35 -4.53 2.92 5.39
C ALA A 35 -5.19 2.71 4.02
N GLN A 36 -6.43 3.18 3.86
CA GLN A 36 -7.15 3.13 2.59
C GLN A 36 -6.43 3.94 1.50
N ALA A 37 -6.14 5.22 1.77
CA ALA A 37 -5.47 6.10 0.80
C ALA A 37 -4.09 5.56 0.40
N TRP A 38 -3.34 5.02 1.36
CA TRP A 38 -2.07 4.39 1.09
C TRP A 38 -2.23 3.18 0.16
N ARG A 39 -3.18 2.29 0.44
CA ARG A 39 -3.44 1.12 -0.40
C ARG A 39 -3.86 1.50 -1.82
N GLU A 40 -4.73 2.49 -1.97
CA GLU A 40 -5.15 3.02 -3.27
C GLU A 40 -3.93 3.54 -4.06
N LYS A 41 -3.05 4.32 -3.41
CA LYS A 41 -1.85 4.87 -4.07
C LYS A 41 -0.80 3.82 -4.43
N GLN A 42 -0.64 2.78 -3.63
CA GLN A 42 0.24 1.64 -3.98
C GLN A 42 -0.13 1.02 -5.32
N LEU A 43 -1.43 0.76 -5.53
CA LEU A 43 -1.96 0.18 -6.76
C LEU A 43 -1.94 1.18 -7.92
N GLU A 44 -2.30 2.43 -7.66
CA GLU A 44 -2.23 3.48 -8.68
C GLU A 44 -0.81 3.65 -9.22
N TYR A 45 0.20 3.64 -8.33
CA TYR A 45 1.59 3.79 -8.73
C TYR A 45 2.10 2.58 -9.51
N SER A 46 1.74 1.36 -9.11
CA SER A 46 2.13 0.17 -9.88
C SER A 46 1.53 0.18 -11.28
N PHE A 47 0.24 0.55 -11.42
CA PHE A 47 -0.40 0.64 -12.74
C PHE A 47 0.17 1.75 -13.61
N ARG A 48 0.41 2.94 -13.05
CA ARG A 48 1.01 4.06 -13.81
C ARG A 48 2.42 3.72 -14.29
N ARG A 49 3.27 3.15 -13.43
CA ARG A 49 4.63 2.72 -13.80
C ARG A 49 4.61 1.69 -14.92
N ALA A 50 3.68 0.72 -14.86
CA ALA A 50 3.47 -0.25 -15.93
C ALA A 50 3.05 0.43 -17.25
N LEU A 51 2.06 1.33 -17.21
CA LEU A 51 1.58 2.05 -18.39
C LEU A 51 2.63 2.99 -19.00
N MET A 52 3.50 3.55 -18.16
CA MET A 52 4.61 4.42 -18.57
C MET A 52 5.84 3.64 -19.04
N GLN A 53 5.82 2.31 -18.98
CA GLN A 53 6.97 1.44 -19.29
C GLN A 53 8.21 1.77 -18.44
N ASP A 54 7.97 2.14 -17.18
CA ASP A 54 9.01 2.56 -16.22
C ASP A 54 8.91 1.67 -14.98
N TYR A 55 9.32 0.42 -15.13
CA TYR A 55 9.17 -0.60 -14.09
C TYR A 55 10.05 -0.28 -12.87
N VAL A 56 9.44 -0.43 -11.68
CA VAL A 56 10.15 -0.49 -10.41
C VAL A 56 9.62 -1.65 -9.57
N PRO A 57 10.42 -2.22 -8.65
CA PRO A 57 9.92 -3.22 -7.70
C PRO A 57 8.73 -2.70 -6.90
N PHE A 58 7.77 -3.57 -6.57
CA PHE A 58 6.54 -3.15 -5.88
C PHE A 58 6.80 -2.48 -4.52
N GLY A 59 7.86 -2.88 -3.82
CA GLY A 59 8.31 -2.23 -2.57
C GLY A 59 8.59 -0.73 -2.75
N THR A 60 9.10 -0.32 -3.91
CA THR A 60 9.31 1.11 -4.23
C THR A 60 7.97 1.83 -4.36
N CYS A 61 6.97 1.23 -5.01
CA CYS A 61 5.62 1.80 -5.07
C CYS A 61 4.99 1.89 -3.67
N ILE A 62 5.24 0.91 -2.79
CA ILE A 62 4.77 0.93 -1.40
C ILE A 62 5.35 2.12 -0.63
N ALA A 63 6.67 2.31 -0.70
CA ALA A 63 7.34 3.42 -0.02
C ALA A 63 6.88 4.79 -0.58
N GLN A 64 6.86 4.97 -1.91
CA GLN A 64 6.43 6.23 -2.52
C GLN A 64 4.96 6.56 -2.21
N ALA A 65 4.08 5.56 -2.19
CA ALA A 65 2.69 5.75 -1.80
C ALA A 65 2.57 6.10 -0.31
N LEU A 66 3.46 5.60 0.55
CA LEU A 66 3.49 5.96 1.97
C LEU A 66 3.88 7.42 2.12
N ASP A 67 4.95 7.87 1.45
CA ASP A 67 5.40 9.26 1.46
C ASP A 67 4.31 10.22 1.01
N TYR A 68 3.62 9.89 -0.09
CA TYR A 68 2.48 10.65 -0.59
C TYR A 68 1.37 10.76 0.48
N THR A 69 1.06 9.65 1.16
CA THR A 69 -0.02 9.60 2.15
C THR A 69 0.38 10.35 3.42
N CYS A 70 1.63 10.22 3.88
CA CYS A 70 2.21 11.01 4.95
C CYS A 70 2.08 12.51 4.69
N ALA A 71 2.46 12.97 3.49
CA ALA A 71 2.33 14.36 3.09
C ALA A 71 0.86 14.82 3.08
N GLY A 72 -0.05 14.01 2.51
CA GLY A 72 -1.48 14.34 2.44
C GLY A 72 -2.19 14.42 3.80
N PHE A 73 -1.75 13.62 4.79
CA PHE A 73 -2.34 13.59 6.12
C PHE A 73 -1.58 14.46 7.15
N GLY A 74 -0.44 15.03 6.77
CA GLY A 74 0.42 15.82 7.65
C GLY A 74 1.07 14.98 8.76
N VAL A 75 1.46 13.74 8.43
CA VAL A 75 2.02 12.77 9.37
C VAL A 75 3.48 12.49 9.00
N ALA A 76 4.38 12.51 9.98
CA ALA A 76 5.76 12.12 9.81
C ALA A 76 6.00 10.74 10.44
N LEU A 77 6.29 9.74 9.61
CA LEU A 77 6.80 8.45 10.07
C LEU A 77 8.32 8.56 10.17
N THR A 78 8.83 8.68 11.39
CA THR A 78 10.27 8.55 11.64
C THR A 78 10.62 7.06 11.63
N THR A 79 11.71 6.74 10.94
CA THR A 79 12.28 5.38 10.92
C THR A 79 12.98 5.08 12.24
#